data_AF-G8SDK1-F1
#
_entry.id   AF-G8SDK1-F1
#
_cell.length_a   1.000
_cell.length_b   1.000
_cell.length_c   1.000
_cell.angle_alpha   90.00
_cell.angle_beta   90.00
_cell.angle_gamma   90.00
#
_symmetry.space_group_name_H-M   'P 1'
#
loop_
_entity.id
_entity.type
_entity.pdbx_description
1 polymer ?
#
loop_
_entity_poly.entity_id
_entity_poly.type
_entity_poly.pdbx_seq_one_letter_code
_entity_poly.pdbx_strand_id
1 'polypeptide(L)'
;MSRLILDETAEIGVDSRGLVRGEDTVAEWRDPDGPLPWAVEDWQPEPEIVACAQLGEWAAVLARVGRHAQLGVRRDGRRPDWHGLSKSPEDMNRGMVGATLLGPLRLAEVTAVTRREDLIGVQVQGARRVQQIVVPRHVENPPGDALDPALARHAVTAIAAQAPGAPLDLPDELTRDLQRLLHRKPFRTTWIAVGLRVAETWELPGGFQVPVVYDVEPGQVQGFVVDEATGAPHSTLQACRNHHLSGRPAWCSYCLSPTCGACAEAVRPCRLCQGAVCGDCVATADGRCPACARLTRVGMLARGRYGVSGGGSVWHGEVPNVQVTIREQRNYWTLERWDRYDRVTFPLDPPTIHALREWVKTS
;
A
#
# COMPACT_ATOMS: atom_id res chain seq x y z
N MET A 1 37.21 -22.07 -39.45
CA MET A 1 36.50 -21.63 -38.22
C MET A 1 36.53 -20.11 -38.20
N SER A 2 35.37 -19.47 -38.03
CA SER A 2 35.33 -18.02 -37.88
C SER A 2 35.91 -17.61 -36.53
N ARG A 3 36.77 -16.58 -36.52
CA ARG A 3 37.42 -16.05 -35.32
C ARG A 3 37.40 -14.52 -35.32
N LEU A 4 37.21 -13.93 -34.14
CA LEU A 4 37.49 -12.52 -33.89
C LEU A 4 38.99 -12.39 -33.59
N ILE A 5 39.74 -11.59 -34.34
CA ILE A 5 41.15 -11.34 -34.06
C ILE A 5 41.25 -10.15 -33.09
N LEU A 6 41.94 -10.37 -31.97
CA LEU A 6 42.13 -9.37 -30.90
C LEU A 6 43.52 -8.71 -30.96
N ASP A 7 44.53 -9.49 -31.32
CA ASP A 7 45.92 -9.04 -31.50
C ASP A 7 46.57 -9.86 -32.62
N GLU A 8 46.83 -9.23 -33.76
CA GLU A 8 47.46 -9.88 -34.92
C GLU A 8 48.91 -10.31 -34.62
N THR A 9 49.63 -9.55 -33.80
CA THR A 9 51.06 -9.81 -33.52
C THR A 9 51.25 -10.99 -32.57
N ALA A 10 50.31 -11.18 -31.66
CA ALA A 10 50.30 -12.29 -30.71
C ALA A 10 49.41 -13.46 -31.16
N GLU A 11 48.82 -13.36 -32.36
CA GLU A 11 47.85 -14.33 -32.92
C GLU A 11 46.71 -14.68 -31.95
N ILE A 12 46.24 -13.69 -31.17
CA ILE A 12 45.18 -13.88 -30.18
C ILE A 12 43.81 -13.63 -30.82
N GLY A 13 42.86 -14.52 -30.56
CA GLY A 13 41.48 -14.35 -30.99
C GLY A 13 40.45 -15.03 -30.09
N VAL A 14 39.18 -14.87 -30.44
CA VAL A 14 38.04 -15.60 -29.86
C VAL A 14 37.36 -16.42 -30.94
N ASP A 15 37.08 -17.68 -30.64
CA ASP A 15 36.26 -18.56 -31.48
C ASP A 15 35.19 -19.31 -30.66
N SER A 16 34.54 -20.28 -31.29
CA SER A 16 33.49 -21.10 -30.66
C SER A 16 33.99 -22.01 -29.54
N ARG A 17 35.29 -22.26 -29.45
CA ARG A 17 35.94 -23.08 -28.42
C ARG A 17 36.37 -22.24 -27.22
N GLY A 18 36.77 -20.99 -27.43
CA GLY A 18 37.19 -20.09 -26.35
C GLY A 18 38.12 -18.98 -26.83
N LEU A 19 39.09 -18.61 -25.99
CA LEU A 19 40.23 -17.78 -26.39
C LEU A 19 41.29 -18.66 -27.07
N VAL A 20 41.83 -18.20 -28.19
CA VAL A 20 42.83 -18.94 -28.98
C VAL A 20 44.11 -18.13 -29.17
N ARG A 21 45.26 -18.83 -29.18
CA ARG A 21 46.57 -18.30 -29.55
C ARG A 21 47.18 -19.24 -30.59
N GLY A 22 47.40 -18.74 -31.81
CA GLY A 22 47.81 -19.58 -32.94
C GLY A 22 46.77 -20.67 -33.25
N GLU A 23 47.21 -21.83 -33.74
CA GLU A 23 46.31 -22.96 -34.07
C GLU A 23 46.10 -23.94 -32.90
N ASP A 24 47.09 -24.06 -32.02
CA ASP A 24 47.17 -25.18 -31.06
C ASP A 24 46.77 -24.82 -29.62
N THR A 25 46.84 -23.55 -29.22
CA THR A 25 46.58 -23.15 -27.83
C THR A 25 45.18 -22.59 -27.69
N VAL A 26 44.33 -23.30 -26.94
CA VAL A 26 42.93 -22.93 -26.68
C VAL A 26 42.70 -22.89 -25.17
N ALA A 27 42.19 -21.76 -24.67
CA ALA A 27 41.57 -21.67 -23.36
C ALA A 27 40.06 -21.80 -23.53
N GLU A 28 39.53 -22.97 -23.18
CA GLU A 28 38.14 -23.33 -23.43
C GLU A 28 37.15 -22.49 -22.61
N TRP A 29 35.94 -22.31 -23.17
CA TRP A 29 34.80 -21.77 -22.43
C TRP A 29 34.45 -22.65 -21.23
N ARG A 30 34.45 -22.06 -20.03
CA ARG A 30 34.09 -22.72 -18.77
C ARG A 30 33.09 -21.90 -17.97
N ASP A 31 32.49 -22.52 -16.96
CA ASP A 31 31.69 -21.81 -15.98
C ASP A 31 32.58 -20.85 -15.17
N PRO A 32 32.08 -19.67 -14.76
CA PRO A 32 32.86 -18.73 -13.97
C PRO A 32 33.14 -19.31 -12.58
N ASP A 33 34.42 -19.42 -12.22
CA ASP A 33 34.89 -19.90 -10.91
C ASP A 33 34.76 -18.85 -9.78
N GLY A 34 34.09 -17.72 -10.04
CA GLY A 34 33.94 -16.63 -9.09
C GLY A 34 33.44 -15.32 -9.72
N PRO A 35 33.31 -14.25 -8.93
CA PRO A 35 32.90 -12.95 -9.43
C PRO A 35 33.94 -12.39 -10.40
N LEU A 36 33.46 -11.78 -11.48
CA LEU A 36 34.28 -11.06 -12.47
C LEU A 36 33.81 -9.60 -12.48
N PRO A 37 34.31 -8.73 -11.57
CA PRO A 37 33.75 -7.39 -11.37
C PRO A 37 33.69 -6.53 -12.63
N TRP A 38 34.67 -6.66 -13.52
CA TRP A 38 34.72 -5.93 -14.79
C TRP A 38 33.66 -6.36 -15.79
N ALA A 39 33.15 -7.60 -15.67
CA ALA A 39 32.17 -8.16 -16.59
C ALA A 39 30.73 -7.70 -16.27
N VAL A 40 30.53 -7.17 -15.07
CA VAL A 40 29.26 -6.61 -14.60
C VAL A 40 29.28 -5.08 -14.52
N GLU A 41 30.47 -4.47 -14.69
CA GLU A 41 30.63 -3.02 -14.79
C GLU A 41 29.81 -2.48 -15.98
N ASP A 42 29.15 -1.33 -15.78
CA ASP A 42 28.28 -0.66 -16.75
C ASP A 42 26.99 -1.40 -17.17
N TRP A 43 26.69 -2.54 -16.54
CA TRP A 43 25.41 -3.23 -16.70
C TRP A 43 24.37 -2.79 -15.65
N GLN A 44 23.12 -2.69 -16.08
CA GLN A 44 21.97 -2.40 -15.24
C GLN A 44 20.73 -3.05 -15.89
N PRO A 45 20.21 -4.19 -15.43
CA PRO A 45 20.61 -4.92 -14.21
C PRO A 45 21.93 -5.67 -14.40
N GLU A 46 22.46 -6.19 -13.29
CA GLU A 46 23.62 -7.11 -13.32
C GLU A 46 23.33 -8.32 -14.24
N PRO A 47 24.25 -8.68 -15.15
CA PRO A 47 24.06 -9.77 -16.09
C PRO A 47 24.44 -11.11 -15.46
N GLU A 48 23.90 -12.19 -16.02
CA GLU A 48 24.43 -13.53 -15.77
C GLU A 48 25.69 -13.73 -16.62
N ILE A 49 26.80 -14.11 -15.97
CA ILE A 49 28.00 -14.58 -16.67
C ILE A 49 27.83 -16.06 -16.98
N VAL A 50 27.55 -16.37 -18.24
CA VAL A 50 27.22 -17.72 -18.70
C VAL A 50 28.46 -18.59 -18.83
N ALA A 51 29.53 -18.01 -19.38
CA ALA A 51 30.81 -18.66 -19.60
C ALA A 51 31.95 -17.63 -19.59
N CYS A 52 33.16 -18.09 -19.25
CA CYS A 52 34.38 -17.31 -19.36
C CYS A 52 35.55 -18.14 -19.92
N ALA A 53 36.57 -17.47 -20.45
CA ALA A 53 37.83 -18.05 -20.89
C ALA A 53 38.99 -17.11 -20.48
N GLN A 54 40.14 -17.67 -20.13
CA GLN A 54 41.33 -16.91 -19.74
C GLN A 54 42.57 -17.48 -20.42
N LEU A 55 43.33 -16.64 -21.13
CA LEU A 55 44.57 -17.01 -21.82
C LEU A 55 45.66 -15.97 -21.61
N GLY A 56 46.54 -16.21 -20.62
CA GLY A 56 47.54 -15.23 -20.20
C GLY A 56 46.88 -13.97 -19.64
N GLU A 57 47.23 -12.81 -20.18
CA GLU A 57 46.67 -11.49 -19.83
C GLU A 57 45.28 -11.21 -20.45
N TRP A 58 44.73 -12.15 -21.24
CA TRP A 58 43.44 -11.98 -21.90
C TRP A 58 42.34 -12.76 -21.18
N ALA A 59 41.20 -12.10 -21.02
CA ALA A 59 39.96 -12.66 -20.48
C ALA A 59 38.82 -12.43 -21.49
N ALA A 60 37.92 -13.39 -21.60
CA ALA A 60 36.67 -13.24 -22.36
C ALA A 60 35.49 -13.76 -21.54
N VAL A 61 34.34 -13.11 -21.68
CA VAL A 61 33.09 -13.46 -20.98
C VAL A 61 31.90 -13.41 -21.92
N LEU A 62 30.97 -14.34 -21.73
CA LEU A 62 29.64 -14.29 -22.30
C LEU A 62 28.68 -13.84 -21.20
N ALA A 63 28.17 -12.61 -21.32
CA ALA A 63 27.26 -12.01 -20.36
C ALA A 63 25.87 -11.82 -20.98
N ARG A 64 24.81 -12.01 -20.19
CA ARG A 64 23.44 -11.82 -20.67
C ARG A 64 22.44 -11.33 -19.63
N VAL A 65 21.36 -10.74 -20.11
CA VAL A 65 20.09 -10.53 -19.38
C VAL A 65 18.98 -11.07 -20.27
N GLY A 66 18.45 -12.26 -19.94
CA GLY A 66 17.52 -12.97 -20.81
C GLY A 66 18.11 -13.25 -22.19
N ARG A 67 17.46 -12.76 -23.27
CA ARG A 67 17.98 -12.88 -24.64
C ARG A 67 18.86 -11.70 -25.05
N HIS A 68 19.06 -10.67 -24.23
CA HIS A 68 20.09 -9.67 -24.50
C HIS A 68 21.44 -10.25 -24.10
N ALA A 69 22.39 -10.36 -25.02
CA ALA A 69 23.69 -10.96 -24.72
C ALA A 69 24.83 -10.25 -25.45
N GLN A 70 25.98 -10.21 -24.79
CA GLN A 70 27.20 -9.62 -25.31
C GLN A 70 28.41 -10.51 -24.99
N LEU A 71 29.41 -10.46 -25.87
CA LEU A 71 30.76 -10.97 -25.64
C LEU A 71 31.61 -9.79 -25.15
N GLY A 72 32.16 -9.90 -23.94
CA GLY A 72 33.15 -8.96 -23.41
C GLY A 72 34.54 -9.56 -23.51
N VAL A 73 35.51 -8.81 -24.04
CA VAL A 73 36.91 -9.23 -24.10
C VAL A 73 37.76 -8.17 -23.41
N ARG A 74 38.72 -8.59 -22.60
CA ARG A 74 39.58 -7.67 -21.86
C ARG A 74 41.01 -8.18 -21.82
N ARG A 75 41.96 -7.26 -22.02
CA ARG A 75 43.37 -7.44 -21.67
C ARG A 75 43.66 -6.80 -20.31
N ASP A 76 44.49 -7.41 -19.49
CA ASP A 76 44.84 -6.88 -18.17
C ASP A 76 45.29 -5.40 -18.24
N GLY A 77 44.74 -4.59 -17.33
CA GLY A 77 44.98 -3.15 -17.29
C GLY A 77 44.25 -2.33 -18.35
N ARG A 78 43.44 -2.93 -19.23
CA ARG A 78 42.62 -2.23 -20.24
C ARG A 78 41.12 -2.33 -19.94
N ARG A 79 40.36 -1.41 -20.53
CA ARG A 79 38.89 -1.48 -20.53
C ARG A 79 38.43 -2.66 -21.41
N PRO A 80 37.30 -3.30 -21.07
CA PRO A 80 36.74 -4.36 -21.89
C PRO A 80 36.18 -3.80 -23.21
N ASP A 81 36.41 -4.52 -24.29
CA ASP A 81 35.75 -4.34 -25.58
C ASP A 81 34.51 -5.25 -25.62
N TRP A 82 33.36 -4.65 -25.92
CA TRP A 82 32.08 -5.35 -25.94
C TRP A 82 31.57 -5.53 -27.37
N HIS A 83 31.04 -6.72 -27.63
CA HIS A 83 30.51 -7.14 -28.91
C HIS A 83 29.10 -7.69 -28.75
N GLY A 84 28.17 -7.21 -29.59
CA GLY A 84 26.76 -7.59 -29.50
C GLY A 84 26.54 -9.00 -30.05
N LEU A 85 25.96 -9.89 -29.24
CA LEU A 85 25.52 -11.21 -29.70
C LEU A 85 24.03 -11.22 -30.04
N SER A 86 23.24 -10.53 -29.22
CA SER A 86 21.80 -10.36 -29.43
C SER A 86 21.30 -9.12 -28.71
N LYS A 87 20.40 -8.37 -29.37
CA LYS A 87 19.82 -7.14 -28.84
C LYS A 87 18.35 -7.40 -28.50
N SER A 88 18.03 -7.44 -27.21
CA SER A 88 16.65 -7.53 -26.70
C SER A 88 16.41 -6.42 -25.66
N PRO A 89 15.99 -5.21 -26.08
CA PRO A 89 15.64 -4.14 -25.14
C PRO A 89 14.52 -4.56 -24.20
N GLU A 90 13.60 -5.40 -24.67
CA GLU A 90 12.53 -5.97 -23.85
C GLU A 90 13.08 -6.81 -22.69
N ASP A 91 14.04 -7.71 -22.92
CA ASP A 91 14.58 -8.55 -21.85
C ASP A 91 15.45 -7.76 -20.87
N MET A 92 16.11 -6.70 -21.33
CA MET A 92 16.77 -5.74 -20.43
C MET A 92 15.76 -5.09 -19.49
N ASN A 93 14.58 -4.71 -19.99
CA ASN A 93 13.49 -4.18 -19.17
C ASN A 93 12.91 -5.25 -18.23
N ARG A 94 12.64 -6.48 -18.72
CA ARG A 94 12.16 -7.62 -17.89
C ARG A 94 13.15 -7.96 -16.79
N GLY A 95 14.44 -7.94 -17.09
CA GLY A 95 15.51 -8.16 -16.12
C GLY A 95 15.60 -7.04 -15.10
N MET A 96 15.40 -5.78 -15.50
CA MET A 96 15.37 -4.66 -14.57
C MET A 96 14.23 -4.80 -13.55
N VAL A 97 13.03 -5.16 -14.03
CA VAL A 97 11.88 -5.43 -13.17
C VAL A 97 12.15 -6.62 -12.25
N GLY A 98 12.66 -7.73 -12.80
CA GLY A 98 12.98 -8.92 -12.03
C GLY A 98 14.04 -8.67 -10.96
N ALA A 99 15.13 -7.98 -11.29
CA ALA A 99 16.17 -7.58 -10.33
C ALA A 99 15.62 -6.73 -9.19
N THR A 100 14.70 -5.82 -9.50
CA THR A 100 14.11 -4.91 -8.50
C THR A 100 13.12 -5.62 -7.56
N LEU A 101 12.31 -6.56 -8.09
CA LEU A 101 11.18 -7.14 -7.35
C LEU A 101 11.40 -8.57 -6.85
N LEU A 102 12.17 -9.37 -7.59
CA LEU A 102 12.37 -10.80 -7.36
C LEU A 102 13.81 -11.13 -6.95
N GLY A 103 14.73 -10.18 -7.10
CA GLY A 103 16.15 -10.32 -6.79
C GLY A 103 17.04 -10.51 -8.04
N PRO A 104 18.36 -10.54 -7.86
CA PRO A 104 19.33 -10.53 -8.95
C PRO A 104 19.13 -11.67 -9.96
N LEU A 105 19.47 -11.42 -11.21
CA LEU A 105 19.44 -12.40 -12.32
C LEU A 105 18.05 -12.99 -12.62
N ARG A 106 16.96 -12.39 -12.11
CA ARG A 106 15.59 -12.79 -12.40
C ARG A 106 15.02 -12.00 -13.56
N LEU A 107 14.20 -12.66 -14.38
CA LEU A 107 13.38 -12.02 -15.40
C LEU A 107 11.91 -12.04 -14.96
N ALA A 108 11.22 -10.92 -15.15
CA ALA A 108 9.81 -10.79 -14.85
C ALA A 108 8.99 -10.49 -16.10
N GLU A 109 7.94 -11.28 -16.35
CA GLU A 109 6.84 -10.93 -17.24
C GLU A 109 5.74 -10.30 -16.40
N VAL A 110 5.28 -9.10 -16.73
CA VAL A 110 4.30 -8.38 -15.91
C VAL A 110 2.92 -8.43 -16.57
N THR A 111 1.88 -8.88 -15.87
CA THR A 111 0.52 -8.97 -16.44
C THR A 111 -0.40 -7.80 -16.06
N ALA A 112 -0.12 -7.15 -14.95
CA ALA A 112 -0.86 -5.99 -14.47
C ALA A 112 0.07 -5.10 -13.64
N VAL A 113 -0.17 -3.79 -13.68
CA VAL A 113 0.60 -2.84 -12.89
C VAL A 113 -0.26 -1.69 -12.37
N THR A 114 -0.04 -1.31 -11.11
CA THR A 114 -0.51 -0.04 -10.54
C THR A 114 0.65 0.94 -10.51
N ARG A 115 0.51 2.06 -11.21
CA ARG A 115 1.53 3.11 -11.23
C ARG A 115 1.38 4.02 -10.03
N ARG A 116 2.50 4.52 -9.51
CA ARG A 116 2.52 5.41 -8.34
C ARG A 116 1.76 6.70 -8.60
N GLU A 117 1.85 7.25 -9.81
CA GLU A 117 1.18 8.48 -10.22
C GLU A 117 -0.34 8.35 -10.33
N ASP A 118 -0.85 7.13 -10.50
CA ASP A 118 -2.29 6.86 -10.59
C ASP A 118 -2.92 6.60 -9.21
N LEU A 119 -2.11 6.51 -8.14
CA LEU A 119 -2.57 6.16 -6.80
C LEU A 119 -3.56 7.21 -6.24
N ILE A 120 -4.79 6.76 -6.01
CA ILE A 120 -5.79 7.47 -5.22
C ILE A 120 -5.73 6.91 -3.79
N GLY A 121 -4.92 7.58 -2.96
CA GLY A 121 -4.75 7.20 -1.56
C GLY A 121 -6.02 7.40 -0.72
N VAL A 122 -6.02 6.86 0.49
CA VAL A 122 -7.13 7.06 1.44
C VAL A 122 -7.22 8.51 1.91
N GLN A 123 -8.38 8.89 2.44
CA GLN A 123 -8.62 10.20 3.04
C GLN A 123 -8.97 10.04 4.51
N VAL A 124 -8.28 10.78 5.38
CA VAL A 124 -8.64 10.88 6.80
C VAL A 124 -9.24 12.26 7.06
N GLN A 125 -10.55 12.30 7.32
CA GLN A 125 -11.31 13.53 7.48
C GLN A 125 -10.81 14.37 8.65
N GLY A 126 -10.62 15.67 8.40
CA GLY A 126 -10.11 16.63 9.39
C GLY A 126 -8.62 16.47 9.70
N ALA A 127 -7.92 15.53 9.06
CA ALA A 127 -6.49 15.32 9.24
C ALA A 127 -5.69 15.80 8.02
N ARG A 128 -4.40 16.03 8.20
CA ARG A 128 -3.46 16.40 7.15
C ARG A 128 -2.45 15.28 6.95
N ARG A 129 -2.28 14.79 5.72
CA ARG A 129 -1.20 13.85 5.40
C ARG A 129 0.15 14.56 5.48
N VAL A 130 1.04 14.08 6.33
CA VAL A 130 2.36 14.68 6.56
C VAL A 130 3.50 13.89 5.91
N GLN A 131 3.28 12.60 5.68
CA GLN A 131 4.26 11.72 5.04
C GLN A 131 3.54 10.67 4.19
N GLN A 132 4.18 10.27 3.09
CA GLN A 132 3.75 9.15 2.26
C GLN A 132 4.98 8.43 1.70
N ILE A 133 5.02 7.12 1.90
CA ILE A 133 5.99 6.19 1.31
C ILE A 133 5.19 5.21 0.47
N VAL A 134 5.60 5.03 -0.78
CA VAL A 134 4.99 4.10 -1.73
C VAL A 134 6.08 3.17 -2.22
N VAL A 135 5.89 1.87 -2.04
CA VAL A 135 6.80 0.84 -2.56
C VAL A 135 6.04 -0.13 -3.45
N PRO A 136 6.61 -0.55 -4.59
CA PRO A 136 6.03 -1.61 -5.40
C PRO A 136 5.89 -2.91 -4.58
N ARG A 137 4.80 -3.66 -4.82
CA ARG A 137 4.58 -5.00 -4.27
C ARG A 137 4.19 -5.92 -5.40
N HIS A 138 4.72 -7.14 -5.44
CA HIS A 138 4.39 -8.10 -6.49
C HIS A 138 3.55 -9.27 -5.97
N VAL A 139 2.82 -9.88 -6.89
CA VAL A 139 2.14 -11.17 -6.74
C VAL A 139 2.66 -12.07 -7.85
N GLU A 140 3.10 -13.29 -7.52
CA GLU A 140 3.58 -14.26 -8.49
C GLU A 140 2.44 -15.05 -9.14
N ASN A 141 2.65 -15.45 -10.40
CA ASN A 141 1.74 -16.23 -11.23
C ASN A 141 0.29 -15.69 -11.29
N PRO A 142 0.10 -14.38 -11.49
CA PRO A 142 -1.23 -13.83 -11.71
C PRO A 142 -1.81 -14.30 -13.05
N PRO A 143 -3.14 -14.27 -13.22
CA PRO A 143 -3.75 -14.38 -14.53
C PRO A 143 -3.49 -13.11 -15.37
N GLY A 144 -3.74 -13.20 -16.67
CA GLY A 144 -3.71 -12.07 -17.61
C GLY A 144 -2.63 -12.18 -18.68
N ASP A 145 -2.71 -11.27 -19.64
CA ASP A 145 -1.74 -11.16 -20.72
C ASP A 145 -0.53 -10.32 -20.30
N ALA A 146 0.61 -10.56 -20.94
CA ALA A 146 1.81 -9.78 -20.70
C ALA A 146 1.65 -8.32 -21.15
N LEU A 147 2.08 -7.39 -20.31
CA LEU A 147 2.21 -5.98 -20.62
C LEU A 147 3.51 -5.69 -21.39
N ASP A 148 3.56 -4.53 -22.03
CA ASP A 148 4.80 -4.00 -22.60
C ASP A 148 5.91 -3.90 -21.52
N PRO A 149 7.10 -4.51 -21.74
CA PRO A 149 8.17 -4.51 -20.75
C PRO A 149 8.68 -3.11 -20.38
N ALA A 150 8.66 -2.14 -21.31
CA ALA A 150 9.12 -0.79 -21.01
C ALA A 150 8.13 -0.08 -20.09
N LEU A 151 6.82 -0.21 -20.34
CA LEU A 151 5.76 0.27 -19.46
C LEU A 151 5.90 -0.34 -18.06
N ALA A 152 6.07 -1.66 -17.98
CA ALA A 152 6.23 -2.37 -16.71
C ALA A 152 7.46 -1.87 -15.93
N ARG A 153 8.61 -1.68 -16.60
CA ARG A 153 9.80 -1.12 -15.97
C ARG A 153 9.55 0.28 -15.41
N HIS A 154 8.96 1.17 -16.20
CA HIS A 154 8.70 2.55 -15.79
C HIS A 154 7.84 2.65 -14.53
N ALA A 155 6.90 1.72 -14.36
CA ALA A 155 6.05 1.68 -13.18
C ALA A 155 6.75 1.15 -11.92
N VAL A 156 7.79 0.33 -12.08
CA VAL A 156 8.52 -0.33 -10.98
C VAL A 156 9.73 0.47 -10.54
N THR A 157 10.48 1.05 -11.49
CA THR A 157 11.74 1.74 -11.20
C THR A 157 12.02 2.87 -12.18
N ALA A 158 12.60 3.95 -11.66
CA ALA A 158 13.10 5.05 -12.46
C ALA A 158 14.43 4.73 -13.15
N ILE A 159 15.14 3.67 -12.70
CA ILE A 159 16.45 3.29 -13.25
C ILE A 159 16.24 2.70 -14.65
N ALA A 160 16.94 3.28 -15.63
CA ALA A 160 16.94 2.78 -17.00
C ALA A 160 17.72 1.46 -17.08
N ALA A 161 17.24 0.54 -17.92
CA ALA A 161 18.02 -0.62 -18.25
C ALA A 161 19.17 -0.21 -19.19
N GLN A 162 20.38 -0.67 -18.89
CA GLN A 162 21.62 -0.32 -19.57
C GLN A 162 22.49 -1.57 -19.71
N ALA A 163 23.14 -1.69 -20.86
CA ALA A 163 24.24 -2.61 -21.08
C ALA A 163 25.43 -1.79 -21.61
N PRO A 164 26.66 -2.32 -21.52
CA PRO A 164 27.82 -1.71 -22.16
C PRO A 164 27.57 -1.46 -23.65
N GLY A 165 28.18 -0.39 -24.16
CA GLY A 165 28.14 -0.08 -25.58
C GLY A 165 28.90 -1.15 -26.35
N ALA A 166 28.22 -1.83 -27.27
CA ALA A 166 28.81 -2.86 -28.13
C ALA A 166 28.80 -2.41 -29.60
N PRO A 167 29.72 -1.50 -30.00
CA PRO A 167 29.74 -0.92 -31.34
C PRO A 167 30.33 -1.86 -32.40
N LEU A 168 31.00 -2.93 -31.98
CA LEU A 168 31.70 -3.87 -32.86
C LEU A 168 30.82 -5.09 -33.12
N ASP A 169 30.55 -5.35 -34.40
CA ASP A 169 29.86 -6.56 -34.83
C ASP A 169 30.83 -7.75 -34.88
N LEU A 170 30.30 -8.94 -34.60
CA LEU A 170 31.03 -10.20 -34.72
C LEU A 170 30.72 -10.85 -36.08
N PRO A 171 31.63 -11.67 -36.62
CA PRO A 171 31.32 -12.52 -37.75
C PRO A 171 30.08 -13.39 -37.49
N ASP A 172 29.16 -13.49 -38.45
CA ASP A 172 27.89 -14.19 -38.29
C ASP A 172 28.03 -15.64 -37.80
N GLU A 173 29.02 -16.36 -38.30
CA GLU A 173 29.30 -17.73 -37.87
C GLU A 173 29.68 -17.80 -36.40
N LEU A 174 30.57 -16.91 -35.94
CA LEU A 174 30.96 -16.83 -34.54
C LEU A 174 29.77 -16.42 -33.66
N THR A 175 28.96 -15.45 -34.10
CA THR A 175 27.73 -15.05 -33.40
C THR A 175 26.80 -16.23 -33.20
N ARG A 176 26.53 -17.01 -34.26
CA ARG A 176 25.69 -18.22 -34.18
C ARG A 176 26.26 -19.25 -33.21
N ASP A 177 27.57 -19.46 -33.23
CA ASP A 177 28.24 -20.45 -32.38
C ASP A 177 28.16 -20.07 -30.89
N LEU A 178 28.44 -18.80 -30.56
CA LEU A 178 28.35 -18.29 -29.20
C LEU A 178 26.90 -18.23 -28.71
N GLN A 179 25.93 -17.89 -29.58
CA GLN A 179 24.51 -18.01 -29.26
C GLN A 179 24.15 -19.46 -28.91
N ARG A 180 24.65 -20.46 -29.64
CA ARG A 180 24.40 -21.88 -29.28
C ARG A 180 24.93 -22.23 -27.89
N LEU A 181 26.06 -21.65 -27.48
CA LEU A 181 26.60 -21.83 -26.13
C LEU A 181 25.68 -21.20 -25.07
N LEU A 182 25.16 -19.98 -25.31
CA LEU A 182 24.19 -19.31 -24.42
C LEU A 182 22.91 -20.12 -24.21
N HIS A 183 22.39 -20.76 -25.27
CA HIS A 183 21.15 -21.55 -25.19
C HIS A 183 21.28 -22.83 -24.35
N ARG A 184 22.49 -23.28 -24.02
CA ARG A 184 22.69 -24.47 -23.16
C ARG A 184 22.22 -24.24 -21.72
N LYS A 185 22.19 -22.99 -21.26
CA LYS A 185 21.62 -22.59 -19.97
C LYS A 185 20.33 -21.83 -20.23
N PRO A 186 19.13 -22.41 -20.14
CA PRO A 186 17.90 -21.66 -20.29
C PRO A 186 17.70 -20.71 -19.10
N PHE A 187 17.19 -19.51 -19.35
CA PHE A 187 16.75 -18.60 -18.29
C PHE A 187 15.26 -18.84 -17.97
N ARG A 188 14.84 -18.52 -16.75
CA ARG A 188 13.44 -18.63 -16.32
C ARG A 188 12.83 -17.25 -16.18
N THR A 189 11.69 -17.06 -16.84
CA THR A 189 10.85 -15.87 -16.67
C THR A 189 9.76 -16.18 -15.65
N THR A 190 9.60 -15.30 -14.66
CA THR A 190 8.54 -15.38 -13.65
C THR A 190 7.41 -14.45 -14.05
N TRP A 191 6.18 -14.93 -14.05
CA TRP A 191 5.01 -14.10 -14.30
C TRP A 191 4.60 -13.40 -13.01
N ILE A 192 4.41 -12.08 -13.04
CA ILE A 192 4.06 -11.28 -11.86
C ILE A 192 3.03 -10.20 -12.19
N ALA A 193 2.33 -9.74 -11.17
CA ALA A 193 1.50 -8.54 -11.22
C ALA A 193 1.98 -7.60 -10.12
N VAL A 194 2.02 -6.30 -10.42
CA VAL A 194 2.63 -5.30 -9.54
C VAL A 194 1.55 -4.37 -9.00
N GLY A 195 1.30 -4.47 -7.70
CA GLY A 195 0.52 -3.50 -6.93
C GLY A 195 1.43 -2.54 -6.18
N LEU A 196 0.86 -1.84 -5.20
CA LEU A 196 1.59 -0.91 -4.33
C LEU A 196 1.36 -1.28 -2.88
N ARG A 197 2.37 -1.08 -2.04
CA ARG A 197 2.22 -0.95 -0.60
C ARG A 197 2.45 0.50 -0.21
N VAL A 198 1.47 1.08 0.46
CA VAL A 198 1.45 2.50 0.81
C VAL A 198 1.48 2.63 2.32
N ALA A 199 2.44 3.40 2.83
CA ALA A 199 2.53 3.80 4.22
C ALA A 199 2.42 5.32 4.32
N GLU A 200 1.42 5.80 5.04
CA GLU A 200 1.13 7.21 5.24
C GLU A 200 1.15 7.56 6.72
N THR A 201 1.49 8.81 7.02
CA THR A 201 1.33 9.38 8.36
C THR A 201 0.39 10.57 8.25
N TRP A 202 -0.65 10.57 9.07
CA TRP A 202 -1.68 11.61 9.12
C TRP A 202 -1.65 12.34 10.45
N GLU A 203 -1.63 13.67 10.41
CA GLU A 203 -1.67 14.52 11.60
C GLU A 203 -3.12 14.97 11.85
N LEU A 204 -3.65 14.61 13.01
CA LEU A 204 -4.99 14.97 13.48
C LEU A 204 -5.03 16.38 14.07
N PRO A 205 -6.21 17.00 14.20
CA PRO A 205 -6.39 18.20 15.01
C PRO A 205 -5.90 17.95 16.44
N GLY A 206 -4.92 18.72 16.89
CA GLY A 206 -4.23 18.50 18.18
C GLY A 206 -2.82 17.93 18.06
N GLY A 207 -2.35 17.63 16.84
CA GLY A 207 -0.96 17.27 16.56
C GLY A 207 -0.62 15.78 16.74
N PHE A 208 -1.61 14.95 17.08
CA PHE A 208 -1.42 13.50 17.15
C PHE A 208 -1.22 12.92 15.74
N GLN A 209 -0.30 11.97 15.59
CA GLN A 209 0.01 11.34 14.32
C GLN A 209 -0.51 9.90 14.28
N VAL A 210 -1.28 9.57 13.24
CA VAL A 210 -1.83 8.24 12.97
C VAL A 210 -1.08 7.62 11.78
N PRO A 211 -0.37 6.51 11.97
CA PRO A 211 0.19 5.74 10.88
C PRO A 211 -0.90 4.93 10.18
N VAL A 212 -0.83 4.87 8.85
CA VAL A 212 -1.79 4.16 8.00
C VAL A 212 -1.03 3.35 6.98
N VAL A 213 -1.30 2.05 6.92
CA VAL A 213 -0.66 1.14 5.95
C VAL A 213 -1.74 0.36 5.22
N TYR A 214 -1.66 0.36 3.89
CA TYR A 214 -2.56 -0.40 3.03
C TYR A 214 -1.86 -0.87 1.76
N ASP A 215 -2.40 -1.94 1.19
CA ASP A 215 -1.98 -2.45 -0.12
C ASP A 215 -3.00 -2.02 -1.18
N VAL A 216 -2.51 -1.74 -2.38
CA VAL A 216 -3.32 -1.53 -3.59
C VAL A 216 -3.02 -2.68 -4.52
N GLU A 217 -4.07 -3.43 -4.85
CA GLU A 217 -3.95 -4.60 -5.72
C GLU A 217 -3.48 -4.22 -7.12
N PRO A 218 -2.76 -5.11 -7.83
CA PRO A 218 -2.28 -4.83 -9.18
C PRO A 218 -3.40 -4.39 -10.14
N GLY A 219 -3.16 -3.32 -10.87
CA GLY A 219 -4.12 -2.73 -11.82
C GLY A 219 -5.26 -1.94 -11.16
N GLN A 220 -5.32 -1.88 -9.83
CA GLN A 220 -6.24 -1.01 -9.10
C GLN A 220 -5.55 0.31 -8.73
N VAL A 221 -6.33 1.38 -8.57
CA VAL A 221 -5.81 2.72 -8.24
C VAL A 221 -6.24 3.21 -6.86
N GLN A 222 -7.32 2.65 -6.30
CA GLN A 222 -7.90 3.12 -5.04
C GLN A 222 -7.34 2.34 -3.85
N GLY A 223 -6.79 3.08 -2.87
CA GLY A 223 -6.42 2.54 -1.58
C GLY A 223 -7.61 2.36 -0.64
N PHE A 224 -7.55 1.33 0.21
CA PHE A 224 -8.56 1.06 1.24
C PHE A 224 -7.89 0.70 2.56
N VAL A 225 -8.44 1.20 3.66
CA VAL A 225 -8.06 0.80 5.02
C VAL A 225 -9.25 0.11 5.66
N VAL A 226 -8.96 -0.93 6.44
CA VAL A 226 -9.97 -1.67 7.18
C VAL A 226 -10.42 -0.85 8.38
N ASP A 227 -11.72 -0.61 8.49
CA ASP A 227 -12.34 0.01 9.67
C ASP A 227 -12.20 -0.91 10.87
N GLU A 228 -11.60 -0.40 11.95
CA GLU A 228 -11.26 -1.19 13.14
C GLU A 228 -12.47 -1.73 13.89
N ALA A 229 -13.64 -1.11 13.74
CA ALA A 229 -14.87 -1.53 14.41
C ALA A 229 -15.68 -2.55 13.61
N THR A 230 -15.66 -2.45 12.28
CA THR A 230 -16.53 -3.25 11.40
C THR A 230 -15.80 -4.26 10.53
N GLY A 231 -14.49 -4.11 10.35
CA GLY A 231 -13.71 -4.91 9.39
C GLY A 231 -13.96 -4.54 7.91
N ALA A 232 -14.80 -3.54 7.64
CA ALA A 232 -15.11 -3.14 6.27
C ALA A 232 -14.00 -2.26 5.67
N PRO A 233 -13.70 -2.38 4.36
CA PRO A 233 -12.73 -1.52 3.70
C PRO A 233 -13.32 -0.13 3.40
N HIS A 234 -12.57 0.93 3.68
CA HIS A 234 -12.96 2.31 3.40
C HIS A 234 -11.81 3.10 2.76
N SER A 235 -12.16 3.91 1.76
CA SER A 235 -11.24 4.89 1.16
C SER A 235 -11.30 6.26 1.84
N THR A 236 -12.36 6.52 2.61
CA THR A 236 -12.52 7.73 3.43
C THR A 236 -12.86 7.32 4.84
N LEU A 237 -12.05 7.76 5.80
CA LEU A 237 -12.18 7.45 7.21
C LEU A 237 -12.16 8.73 8.03
N GLN A 238 -12.57 8.62 9.28
CA GLN A 238 -12.41 9.65 10.30
C GLN A 238 -11.79 9.02 11.54
N ALA A 239 -10.85 9.73 12.16
CA ALA A 239 -10.31 9.32 13.45
C ALA A 239 -11.32 9.54 14.56
N CYS A 240 -11.53 8.53 15.39
CA CYS A 240 -12.28 8.70 16.63
C CYS A 240 -11.42 9.40 17.70
N ARG A 241 -12.00 9.68 18.87
CA ARG A 241 -11.27 10.34 19.97
C ARG A 241 -10.05 9.57 20.48
N ASN A 242 -10.05 8.24 20.35
CA ASN A 242 -8.91 7.39 20.70
C ASN A 242 -8.04 7.07 19.48
N HIS A 243 -8.21 7.83 18.40
CA HIS A 243 -7.42 7.76 17.17
C HIS A 243 -7.57 6.48 16.34
N HIS A 244 -8.57 5.64 16.63
CA HIS A 244 -8.97 4.55 15.72
C HIS A 244 -9.54 5.13 14.43
N LEU A 245 -9.22 4.52 13.29
CA LEU A 245 -9.78 4.93 12.02
C LEU A 245 -11.07 4.16 11.72
N SER A 246 -12.15 4.90 11.47
CA SER A 246 -13.46 4.32 11.14
C SER A 246 -14.10 5.07 9.97
N GLY A 247 -14.79 4.34 9.10
CA GLY A 247 -15.55 4.92 8.00
C GLY A 247 -16.78 5.70 8.48
N ARG A 248 -17.33 5.35 9.65
CA ARG A 248 -18.55 5.96 10.21
C ARG A 248 -18.52 5.97 11.74
N PRO A 249 -17.72 6.85 12.38
CA PRO A 249 -17.77 6.97 13.83
C PRO A 249 -19.13 7.52 14.29
N ALA A 250 -19.58 7.08 15.47
CA ALA A 250 -20.76 7.59 16.14
C ALA A 250 -20.38 8.81 16.99
N TRP A 251 -21.24 9.83 17.00
CA TRP A 251 -20.99 11.08 17.71
C TRP A 251 -21.77 11.14 19.01
N CYS A 252 -21.10 11.53 20.09
CA CYS A 252 -21.76 11.81 21.35
C CYS A 252 -22.53 13.15 21.25
N SER A 253 -23.84 13.14 21.51
CA SER A 253 -24.67 14.36 21.47
C SER A 253 -24.24 15.42 22.50
N TYR A 254 -23.46 15.03 23.53
CA TYR A 254 -23.04 15.90 24.62
C TYR A 254 -21.70 16.59 24.35
N CYS A 255 -20.63 15.80 24.29
CA CYS A 255 -19.28 16.33 24.08
C CYS A 255 -18.92 16.51 22.60
N LEU A 256 -19.81 16.10 21.68
CA LEU A 256 -19.63 16.19 20.24
C LEU A 256 -18.32 15.54 19.76
N SER A 257 -17.81 14.57 20.53
CA SER A 257 -16.63 13.79 20.16
C SER A 257 -17.06 12.51 19.43
N PRO A 258 -16.37 12.13 18.34
CA PRO A 258 -16.60 10.87 17.65
C PRO A 258 -15.99 9.69 18.42
N THR A 259 -16.69 8.56 18.47
CA THR A 259 -16.23 7.26 18.98
C THR A 259 -16.58 6.19 17.96
N CYS A 260 -15.75 5.16 17.82
CA CYS A 260 -16.08 3.98 17.02
C CYS A 260 -16.50 2.81 17.92
N GLY A 261 -17.01 1.72 17.33
CA GLY A 261 -17.38 0.52 18.08
C GLY A 261 -16.22 -0.18 18.78
N ALA A 262 -14.97 0.09 18.38
CA ALA A 262 -13.77 -0.44 19.04
C ALA A 262 -13.36 0.36 20.30
N CYS A 263 -13.90 1.56 20.51
CA CYS A 263 -13.65 2.32 21.74
C CYS A 263 -14.30 1.65 22.95
N ALA A 264 -13.60 1.62 24.09
CA ALA A 264 -14.19 1.13 25.35
C ALA A 264 -15.41 1.98 25.78
N GLU A 265 -15.33 3.27 25.51
CA GLU A 265 -16.34 4.30 25.78
C GLU A 265 -17.23 4.59 24.57
N ALA A 266 -17.38 3.64 23.65
CA ALA A 266 -18.25 3.76 22.47
C ALA A 266 -19.63 4.34 22.82
N VAL A 267 -20.15 5.18 21.93
CA VAL A 267 -21.48 5.76 22.04
C VAL A 267 -22.55 4.67 22.16
N ARG A 268 -23.44 4.85 23.14
CA ARG A 268 -24.61 4.01 23.39
C ARG A 268 -25.86 4.89 23.49
N PRO A 269 -27.05 4.33 23.25
CA PRO A 269 -28.28 5.07 23.50
C PRO A 269 -28.48 5.30 25.00
N CYS A 270 -28.83 6.52 25.38
CA CYS A 270 -29.25 6.85 26.73
C CYS A 270 -30.49 6.02 27.10
N ARG A 271 -30.49 5.40 28.29
CA ARG A 271 -31.58 4.53 28.75
C ARG A 271 -32.95 5.20 28.81
N LEU A 272 -33.01 6.53 28.90
CA LEU A 272 -34.26 7.30 28.95
C LEU A 272 -34.59 7.98 27.62
N CYS A 273 -33.76 8.94 27.18
CA CYS A 273 -34.07 9.74 25.98
C CYS A 273 -33.59 9.12 24.66
N GLN A 274 -32.96 7.93 24.70
CA GLN A 274 -32.36 7.25 23.54
C GLN A 274 -31.32 8.09 22.76
N GLY A 275 -30.85 9.20 23.35
CA GLY A 275 -29.80 10.04 22.77
C GLY A 275 -28.43 9.37 22.82
N ALA A 276 -27.61 9.62 21.80
CA ALA A 276 -26.25 9.09 21.70
C ALA A 276 -25.34 9.68 22.78
N VAL A 277 -24.83 8.84 23.68
CA VAL A 277 -23.93 9.24 24.77
C VAL A 277 -22.72 8.30 24.85
N CYS A 278 -21.50 8.85 24.85
CA CYS A 278 -20.27 8.06 25.05
C CYS A 278 -20.10 7.66 26.53
N GLY A 279 -19.30 6.63 26.78
CA GLY A 279 -19.04 6.12 28.14
C GLY A 279 -18.58 7.21 29.12
N ASP A 280 -17.75 8.15 28.68
CA ASP A 280 -17.25 9.26 29.51
C ASP A 280 -18.33 10.29 29.88
N CYS A 281 -19.39 10.40 29.06
CA CYS A 281 -20.48 11.33 29.30
C CYS A 281 -21.68 10.68 30.00
N VAL A 282 -21.69 9.36 30.19
CA VAL A 282 -22.74 8.70 30.97
C VAL A 282 -22.68 9.22 32.41
N ALA A 283 -23.79 9.79 32.88
CA ALA A 283 -23.84 10.49 34.17
C ALA A 283 -24.33 9.59 35.33
N THR A 284 -24.77 8.37 35.02
CA THR A 284 -25.43 7.48 35.97
C THR A 284 -25.05 6.03 35.68
N ALA A 285 -25.00 5.19 36.72
CA ALA A 285 -24.68 3.77 36.58
C ALA A 285 -25.67 3.02 35.68
N ASP A 286 -26.91 3.51 35.56
CA ASP A 286 -27.95 2.91 34.71
C ASP A 286 -27.90 3.37 33.25
N GLY A 287 -26.90 4.16 32.85
CA GLY A 287 -26.68 4.53 31.45
C GLY A 287 -27.48 5.76 30.99
N ARG A 288 -27.95 6.60 31.91
CA ARG A 288 -28.58 7.89 31.56
C ARG A 288 -27.52 8.96 31.30
N CYS A 289 -27.84 9.81 30.33
CA CYS A 289 -27.06 10.96 29.96
C CYS A 289 -27.18 12.12 30.98
N PRO A 290 -26.31 13.15 30.88
CA PRO A 290 -26.31 14.28 31.82
C PRO A 290 -27.63 15.06 31.87
N ALA A 291 -28.30 15.27 30.73
CA ALA A 291 -29.59 15.96 30.70
C ALA A 291 -30.69 15.16 31.43
N CYS A 292 -30.75 13.84 31.23
CA CYS A 292 -31.71 12.96 31.90
C CYS A 292 -31.41 12.81 33.40
N ALA A 293 -30.13 12.80 33.78
CA ALA A 293 -29.71 12.74 35.18
C ALA A 293 -30.06 14.01 35.95
N ARG A 294 -30.19 15.15 35.26
CA ARG A 294 -30.53 16.46 35.82
C ARG A 294 -32.00 16.85 35.64
N LEU A 295 -32.88 15.89 35.35
CA LEU A 295 -34.31 16.17 35.22
C LEU A 295 -34.86 16.74 36.53
N THR A 296 -35.35 17.97 36.47
CA THR A 296 -36.01 18.63 37.60
C THR A 296 -37.47 18.89 37.28
N ARG A 297 -38.33 18.80 38.30
CA ARG A 297 -39.76 19.06 38.11
C ARG A 297 -39.98 20.56 37.92
N VAL A 298 -40.66 20.92 36.84
CA VAL A 298 -41.00 22.31 36.53
C VAL A 298 -42.16 22.79 37.41
N GLY A 299 -41.95 23.93 38.07
CA GLY A 299 -42.95 24.58 38.91
C GLY A 299 -44.23 24.93 38.14
N MET A 300 -45.37 24.93 38.84
CA MET A 300 -46.70 25.07 38.23
C MET A 300 -46.82 26.26 37.28
N LEU A 301 -46.29 27.42 37.65
CA LEU A 301 -46.36 28.66 36.86
C LEU A 301 -45.55 28.60 35.54
N ALA A 302 -44.54 27.74 35.46
CA ALA A 302 -43.67 27.62 34.29
C ALA A 302 -44.10 26.52 33.31
N ARG A 303 -45.07 25.67 33.68
CA ARG A 303 -45.52 24.53 32.85
C ARG A 303 -46.12 24.95 31.50
N GLY A 304 -46.75 26.12 31.46
CA GLY A 304 -47.33 26.68 30.23
C GLY A 304 -46.30 26.84 29.10
N ARG A 305 -45.03 27.14 29.44
CA ARG A 305 -43.94 27.26 28.45
C ARG A 305 -43.62 25.94 27.74
N TYR A 306 -43.98 24.83 28.38
CA TYR A 306 -43.79 23.48 27.86
C TYR A 306 -45.10 22.88 27.31
N GLY A 307 -46.16 23.70 27.15
CA GLY A 307 -47.43 23.25 26.57
C GLY A 307 -48.27 22.35 27.48
N VAL A 308 -48.03 22.36 28.80
CA VAL A 308 -48.75 21.50 29.75
C VAL A 308 -49.72 22.31 30.62
N SER A 309 -50.99 21.89 30.63
CA SER A 309 -52.06 22.48 31.45
C SER A 309 -51.86 22.28 32.96
N GLY A 310 -52.60 23.00 33.81
CA GLY A 310 -52.43 22.99 35.27
C GLY A 310 -52.51 21.61 35.94
N GLY A 311 -53.26 20.66 35.37
CA GLY A 311 -53.38 19.29 35.87
C GLY A 311 -52.26 18.33 35.44
N GLY A 312 -51.30 18.76 34.61
CA GLY A 312 -50.18 17.93 34.16
C GLY A 312 -48.87 18.24 34.90
N SER A 313 -47.87 17.39 34.70
CA SER A 313 -46.51 17.56 35.23
C SER A 313 -45.50 17.68 34.10
N VAL A 314 -44.42 18.43 34.34
CA VAL A 314 -43.29 18.55 33.42
C VAL A 314 -42.00 18.34 34.19
N TRP A 315 -41.08 17.60 33.59
CA TRP A 315 -39.69 17.52 34.02
C TRP A 315 -38.80 18.02 32.89
N HIS A 316 -37.82 18.84 33.24
CA HIS A 316 -36.92 19.42 32.27
C HIS A 316 -35.48 19.30 32.77
N GLY A 317 -34.59 18.90 31.86
CA GLY A 317 -33.16 18.77 32.10
C GLY A 317 -32.41 19.28 30.88
N GLU A 318 -31.45 20.15 31.12
CA GLU A 318 -30.67 20.80 30.07
C GLU A 318 -29.19 20.80 30.43
N VAL A 319 -28.37 20.54 29.42
CA VAL A 319 -26.92 20.74 29.42
C VAL A 319 -26.51 21.28 28.05
N PRO A 320 -25.27 21.76 27.86
CA PRO A 320 -24.82 22.18 26.55
C PRO A 320 -25.08 21.10 25.49
N ASN A 321 -25.67 21.51 24.37
CA ASN A 321 -26.04 20.68 23.22
C ASN A 321 -27.21 19.70 23.39
N VAL A 322 -27.78 19.51 24.58
CA VAL A 322 -28.93 18.61 24.76
C VAL A 322 -29.93 19.09 25.81
N GLN A 323 -31.20 19.10 25.42
CA GLN A 323 -32.36 19.32 26.29
C GLN A 323 -33.28 18.11 26.27
N VAL A 324 -33.85 17.78 27.43
CA VAL A 324 -34.86 16.72 27.58
C VAL A 324 -36.04 17.27 28.36
N THR A 325 -37.23 17.15 27.79
CA THR A 325 -38.49 17.55 28.42
C THR A 325 -39.43 16.36 28.47
N ILE A 326 -39.89 16.00 29.65
CA ILE A 326 -40.91 14.96 29.84
C ILE A 326 -42.20 15.65 30.27
N ARG A 327 -43.30 15.31 29.61
CA ARG A 327 -44.63 15.83 29.87
C ARG A 327 -45.55 14.70 30.28
N GLU A 328 -46.26 14.86 31.38
CA GLU A 328 -47.37 14.01 31.80
C GLU A 328 -48.66 14.81 31.73
N GLN A 329 -49.62 14.35 30.94
CA GLN A 329 -50.95 14.96 30.83
C GLN A 329 -52.01 13.88 30.66
N ARG A 330 -53.00 13.84 31.56
CA ARG A 330 -54.11 12.87 31.52
C ARG A 330 -53.62 11.41 31.39
N ASN A 331 -52.61 11.03 32.18
CA ASN A 331 -51.92 9.73 32.13
C ASN A 331 -51.15 9.42 30.84
N TYR A 332 -51.04 10.37 29.91
CA TYR A 332 -50.19 10.25 28.73
C TYR A 332 -48.83 10.88 29.00
N TRP A 333 -47.77 10.13 28.70
CA TRP A 333 -46.39 10.53 28.93
C TRP A 333 -45.67 10.67 27.59
N THR A 334 -45.08 11.84 27.36
CA THR A 334 -44.22 12.08 26.19
C THR A 334 -42.86 12.55 26.64
N LEU A 335 -41.82 12.08 25.97
CA LEU A 335 -40.47 12.62 26.07
C LEU A 335 -40.16 13.35 24.77
N GLU A 336 -39.68 14.58 24.92
CA GLU A 336 -39.08 15.37 23.86
C GLU A 336 -37.59 15.52 24.15
N ARG A 337 -36.75 15.13 23.21
CA ARG A 337 -35.31 15.35 23.21
C ARG A 337 -34.98 16.35 22.12
N TRP A 338 -34.15 17.33 22.45
CA TRP A 338 -33.55 18.21 21.48
C TRP A 338 -32.04 18.14 21.63
N ASP A 339 -31.33 17.83 20.56
CA ASP A 339 -29.87 17.87 20.50
C ASP A 339 -29.39 18.59 19.24
N ARG A 340 -28.07 18.63 19.01
CA ARG A 340 -27.47 19.27 17.83
C ARG A 340 -27.97 18.68 16.51
N TYR A 341 -28.35 17.41 16.48
CA TYR A 341 -28.71 16.70 15.26
C TYR A 341 -30.20 16.82 14.99
N ASP A 342 -31.05 16.60 16.01
CA ASP A 342 -32.49 16.50 15.82
C ASP A 342 -33.31 16.94 17.04
N ARG A 343 -34.60 17.21 16.79
CA ARG A 343 -35.64 17.28 17.80
C ARG A 343 -36.58 16.09 17.63
N VAL A 344 -36.63 15.21 18.61
CA VAL A 344 -37.43 13.98 18.58
C VAL A 344 -38.43 13.99 19.72
N THR A 345 -39.69 13.64 19.44
CA THR A 345 -40.73 13.45 20.46
C THR A 345 -41.34 12.07 20.33
N PHE A 346 -41.47 11.35 21.43
CA PHE A 346 -42.07 10.01 21.45
C PHE A 346 -42.87 9.74 22.74
N PRO A 347 -43.90 8.88 22.69
CA PRO A 347 -44.57 8.40 23.89
C PRO A 347 -43.63 7.52 24.71
N LEU A 348 -43.73 7.60 26.04
CA LEU A 348 -43.01 6.70 26.93
C LEU A 348 -43.82 5.42 27.16
N ASP A 349 -43.16 4.27 27.09
CA ASP A 349 -43.75 2.98 27.44
C ASP A 349 -43.93 2.82 28.97
N PRO A 350 -44.84 1.95 29.43
CA PRO A 350 -45.10 1.76 30.86
C PRO A 350 -43.85 1.37 31.69
N PRO A 351 -42.97 0.46 31.24
CA PRO A 351 -41.69 0.19 31.92
C PRO A 351 -40.82 1.45 32.12
N THR A 352 -40.66 2.27 31.08
CA THR A 352 -39.90 3.51 31.15
C THR A 352 -40.54 4.52 32.09
N ILE A 353 -41.88 4.63 32.09
CA ILE A 353 -42.63 5.47 33.04
C ILE A 353 -42.41 5.01 34.49
N HIS A 354 -42.42 3.69 34.74
CA HIS A 354 -42.17 3.14 36.07
C HIS A 354 -40.75 3.47 36.55
N ALA A 355 -39.73 3.22 35.71
CA ALA A 355 -38.34 3.55 36.03
C ALA A 355 -38.15 5.06 36.27
N LEU A 356 -38.76 5.90 35.43
CA LEU A 356 -38.74 7.35 35.57
C LEU A 356 -39.29 7.79 36.93
N ARG A 357 -40.45 7.25 37.34
CA ARG A 357 -41.06 7.57 38.64
C ARG A 357 -40.13 7.25 39.81
N GLU A 358 -39.34 6.18 39.73
CA GLU A 358 -38.34 5.88 40.75
C GLU A 358 -37.18 6.88 40.71
N TRP A 359 -36.67 7.21 39.51
CA TRP A 359 -35.57 8.16 39.36
C TRP A 359 -35.91 9.58 39.85
N VAL A 360 -37.12 10.07 39.59
CA VAL A 360 -37.53 11.42 40.03
C VAL A 360 -37.99 11.48 41.49
N LYS A 361 -38.14 10.35 42.20
CA LYS A 361 -38.35 10.36 43.66
C LYS A 361 -37.04 10.58 44.43
N THR A 362 -35.92 10.16 43.87
CA THR A 362 -34.59 10.24 44.49
C THR A 362 -33.83 11.54 44.15
N SER A 363 -34.42 12.38 43.30
CA SER A 363 -33.86 13.66 42.83
C SER A 363 -34.62 14.81 43.46
#